data_AF-A0A7W1HPB8-F1
#
_entry.id   AF-A0A7W1HPB8-F1
#
_cell.length_a   1.000
_cell.length_b   1.000
_cell.length_c   1.000
_cell.angle_alpha   90.00
_cell.angle_beta   90.00
_cell.angle_gamma   90.00
#
_symmetry.space_group_name_H-M   'P 1'
#
loop_
_entity.id
_entity.type
_entity.pdbx_description
1 polymer ?
#
loop_
_entity_poly.entity_id
_entity_poly.type
_entity_poly.pdbx_seq_one_letter_code
_entity_poly.pdbx_strand_id
1 'polypeptide(L)'
;VATGGGGYDIWRVVPRAWSALWAAVSHQELPEKVPDAWLSKWRDKSPVELPPLMGDDQEDYPRGPRSAKIAERNLRTVHEVVEKVLPSIQ
;
A
#
# COMPACT_ATOMS: atom_id res chain seq x y z
N VAL A 1 -18.33 -9.64 -0.38
CA VAL A 1 -17.63 -9.66 0.92
C VAL A 1 -16.20 -9.24 0.68
N ALA A 2 -15.69 -8.22 1.38
CA ALA A 2 -14.27 -7.92 1.38
C ALA A 2 -13.58 -8.92 2.31
N THR A 3 -12.70 -9.76 1.76
CA THR A 3 -11.87 -10.67 2.52
C THR A 3 -10.46 -10.11 2.62
N GLY A 4 -9.77 -10.44 3.71
CA GLY A 4 -8.34 -10.15 3.77
C GLY A 4 -7.51 -11.03 2.84
N GLY A 5 -6.18 -10.92 2.98
CA GLY A 5 -5.19 -11.66 2.22
C GLY A 5 -3.82 -11.54 2.89
N GLY A 6 -2.75 -11.78 2.13
CA GLY A 6 -1.38 -11.61 2.63
C GLY A 6 -1.03 -10.15 2.95
N GLY A 7 -0.17 -9.95 3.94
CA GLY A 7 0.37 -8.65 4.34
C GLY A 7 1.55 -8.87 5.27
N TYR A 8 2.76 -8.65 4.78
CA TYR A 8 3.98 -9.13 5.44
C TYR A 8 4.71 -8.04 6.23
N ASP A 9 4.49 -6.78 5.89
CA ASP A 9 4.90 -5.65 6.73
C ASP A 9 3.74 -5.26 7.68
N ILE A 10 3.60 -6.08 8.72
CA ILE A 10 2.48 -6.01 9.68
C ILE A 10 2.50 -4.74 10.54
N TRP A 11 3.63 -4.03 10.59
CA TRP A 11 3.81 -2.85 11.43
C TRP A 11 3.62 -1.56 10.65
N ARG A 12 4.25 -1.45 9.48
CA ARG A 12 4.28 -0.19 8.73
C ARG A 12 3.20 -0.14 7.66
N VAL A 13 2.78 -1.24 7.06
CA VAL A 13 1.88 -1.23 5.89
C VAL A 13 0.48 -1.68 6.25
N VAL A 14 0.33 -2.87 6.84
CA VAL A 14 -0.98 -3.51 7.05
C VAL A 14 -1.98 -2.59 7.77
N PRO A 15 -1.65 -1.94 8.91
CA PRO A 15 -2.60 -1.10 9.62
C PRO A 15 -3.07 0.11 8.81
N ARG A 16 -2.17 0.77 8.07
CA ARG A 16 -2.49 1.95 7.26
C ARG A 16 -3.32 1.58 6.03
N ALA A 17 -2.94 0.53 5.31
CA ALA A 17 -3.66 0.05 4.13
C ALA A 17 -5.11 -0.35 4.47
N TRP A 18 -5.32 -1.05 5.58
CA TRP A 18 -6.67 -1.42 6.02
C TRP A 18 -7.48 -0.24 6.54
N SER A 19 -6.82 0.74 7.19
CA SER A 19 -7.49 1.98 7.59
C SER A 19 -7.96 2.78 6.37
N ALA A 20 -7.14 2.85 5.32
CA ALA A 20 -7.51 3.49 4.05
C ALA A 20 -8.69 2.80 3.37
N LEU A 21 -8.67 1.46 3.30
CA LEU A 21 -9.81 0.68 2.78
C LEU A 21 -11.08 0.96 3.59
N TRP A 22 -10.98 0.91 4.93
CA TRP A 22 -12.12 1.16 5.81
C TRP A 22 -12.69 2.57 5.61
N ALA A 23 -11.84 3.60 5.55
CA ALA A 23 -12.25 4.98 5.28
C ALA A 23 -13.02 5.07 3.95
N ALA A 24 -12.50 4.46 2.88
CA ALA A 24 -13.15 4.44 1.57
C ALA A 24 -14.53 3.77 1.58
N VAL A 25 -14.66 2.58 2.20
CA VAL A 25 -15.94 1.83 2.21
C VAL A 25 -16.95 2.37 3.21
N SER A 26 -16.50 3.13 4.21
CA SER A 26 -17.36 3.78 5.20
C SER A 26 -17.66 5.25 4.87
N HIS A 27 -17.21 5.73 3.70
CA HIS A 27 -17.36 7.11 3.23
C HIS A 27 -16.80 8.15 4.22
N GLN A 28 -15.67 7.83 4.84
CA GLN A 28 -14.94 8.73 5.73
C GLN A 28 -13.65 9.22 5.06
N GLU A 29 -13.21 10.41 5.44
CA GLU A 29 -11.90 10.90 5.05
C GLU A 29 -10.81 10.15 5.82
N LEU A 30 -9.73 9.80 5.12
CA LEU A 30 -8.54 9.26 5.74
C LEU A 30 -7.74 10.44 6.32
N PRO A 31 -7.44 10.46 7.64
CA PRO A 31 -6.56 11.47 8.19
C PRO A 31 -5.18 11.39 7.54
N GLU A 32 -4.47 12.53 7.45
CA GLU A 32 -3.11 12.54 6.90
C GLU A 32 -2.10 11.85 7.82
N LYS A 33 -2.28 11.99 9.14
CA LYS A 33 -1.38 11.46 10.17
C LYS A 33 -1.92 10.20 10.83
N VAL A 34 -1.02 9.31 11.21
CA VAL A 34 -1.35 8.20 12.12
C VAL A 34 -1.63 8.78 13.51
N PRO A 35 -2.70 8.37 14.21
CA PRO A 35 -3.01 8.89 15.53
C PRO A 35 -1.89 8.67 16.54
N ASP A 36 -1.49 9.71 17.28
CA ASP A 36 -0.41 9.65 18.28
C ASP A 36 -0.64 8.59 19.36
N ALA A 37 -1.90 8.40 19.76
CA ALA A 37 -2.28 7.35 20.72
C ALA A 37 -2.00 5.94 20.17
N TRP A 38 -2.14 5.74 18.87
CA TRP A 38 -1.82 4.46 18.22
C TRP A 38 -0.31 4.28 18.14
N LEU A 39 0.43 5.29 17.68
CA LEU A 39 1.89 5.26 17.62
C LEU A 39 2.49 4.95 19.00
N SER A 40 2.05 5.67 20.03
CA SER A 40 2.52 5.48 21.41
C SER A 40 2.24 4.08 21.95
N LYS A 41 1.11 3.49 21.58
CA LYS A 41 0.72 2.14 22.03
C LYS A 41 1.55 1.02 21.40
N TRP A 42 2.01 1.20 20.17
CA TRP A 42 2.63 0.13 19.38
C TRP A 42 4.13 0.31 19.14
N ARG A 43 4.67 1.51 19.33
CA ARG A 43 6.10 1.81 19.08
C ARG A 43 7.05 0.84 19.79
N ASP A 44 6.79 0.49 21.04
CA ASP A 44 7.69 -0.36 21.84
C ASP A 44 7.59 -1.86 21.46
N LYS A 45 6.57 -2.23 20.68
CA LYS A 45 6.33 -3.61 20.22
C LYS A 45 6.81 -3.82 18.79
N SER A 46 6.98 -2.74 18.04
CA SER A 46 7.45 -2.80 16.66
C SER A 46 8.97 -2.91 16.64
N PRO A 47 9.54 -3.86 15.87
CA PRO A 47 11.00 -3.93 15.65
C PRO A 47 11.51 -2.84 14.70
N VAL A 48 10.60 -2.04 14.13
CA VAL A 48 10.88 -0.96 13.17
C VAL A 48 10.17 0.32 13.60
N GLU A 49 10.67 1.46 13.14
CA GLU A 49 9.98 2.73 13.33
C GLU A 49 8.62 2.72 12.63
N LEU A 50 7.59 3.21 13.33
CA LEU A 50 6.23 3.27 12.82
C LEU A 50 6.06 4.57 12.02
N PRO A 51 5.44 4.52 10.82
CA PRO A 51 5.28 5.69 9.98
C PRO A 51 4.34 6.72 10.63
N PRO A 52 4.70 8.01 10.65
CA PRO A 52 3.86 9.05 11.25
C PRO A 52 2.70 9.47 10.35
N LEU A 53 2.77 9.16 9.05
CA LEU A 53 1.77 9.53 8.05
C LEU A 53 0.99 8.31 7.57
N MET A 54 -0.26 8.53 7.16
CA MET A 54 -1.09 7.49 6.54
C MET A 54 -0.63 7.18 5.12
N GLY A 55 -0.15 8.19 4.39
CA GLY A 55 0.49 8.04 3.09
C GLY A 55 1.97 7.63 3.20
N ASP A 56 2.48 7.01 2.15
CA ASP A 56 3.92 6.76 1.99
C ASP A 56 4.61 8.02 1.44
N ASP A 57 5.86 8.27 1.86
CA ASP A 57 6.68 9.29 1.23
C ASP A 57 7.39 8.71 -0.01
N GLN A 58 7.66 9.55 -1.00
CA GLN A 58 8.47 9.13 -2.15
C GLN A 58 9.90 8.77 -1.73
N GLU A 59 10.42 9.39 -0.66
CA GLU A 59 11.72 9.09 -0.08
C GLU A 59 11.80 7.67 0.51
N ASP A 60 10.67 7.09 0.93
CA ASP A 60 10.60 5.70 1.41
C ASP A 60 10.86 4.67 0.30
N TYR A 61 10.64 5.07 -0.96
CA TYR A 61 10.71 4.22 -2.15
C TYR A 61 11.56 4.85 -3.25
N PRO A 62 12.88 5.04 -3.02
CA PRO A 62 13.75 5.67 -4.00
C PRO A 62 13.82 4.84 -5.28
N ARG A 63 13.85 5.52 -6.43
CA ARG A 63 14.00 4.85 -7.73
C ARG A 63 15.37 4.19 -7.80
N GLY A 64 15.38 2.86 -7.80
CA GLY A 64 16.59 2.09 -8.01
C GLY A 64 17.12 2.17 -9.44
N PRO A 65 18.36 1.73 -9.70
CA PRO A 65 18.98 1.78 -11.04
C PRO A 65 18.19 1.06 -12.12
N ARG A 66 17.32 0.11 -11.73
CA ARG A 66 16.50 -0.70 -12.65
C ARG A 66 15.08 -0.18 -12.82
N SER A 67 14.69 0.93 -12.19
CA SER A 67 13.31 1.41 -12.20
C SER A 67 12.76 1.65 -13.61
N ALA A 68 13.57 2.20 -14.53
CA ALA A 68 13.17 2.40 -15.92
C ALA A 68 12.89 1.07 -16.65
N LYS A 69 13.77 0.08 -16.50
CA LYS A 69 13.61 -1.26 -17.09
C LYS A 69 12.40 -2.00 -16.50
N ILE A 70 12.16 -1.84 -15.19
CA ILE A 70 10.97 -2.40 -14.53
C ILE A 70 9.71 -1.75 -15.09
N ALA A 71 9.68 -0.43 -15.24
CA ALA A 71 8.55 0.30 -15.78
C ALA A 71 8.23 -0.12 -17.22
N GLU A 72 9.25 -0.22 -18.08
CA GLU A 72 9.09 -0.71 -19.47
C GLU A 72 8.50 -2.12 -19.50
N ARG A 73 9.04 -3.04 -18.68
CA ARG A 73 8.52 -4.41 -18.57
C ARG A 73 7.08 -4.42 -18.09
N ASN A 74 6.76 -3.66 -17.05
CA ASN A 74 5.41 -3.60 -16.50
C ASN A 74 4.40 -3.08 -17.53
N LEU A 75 4.75 -2.06 -18.31
CA LEU A 75 3.91 -1.54 -19.38
C LEU A 75 3.63 -2.59 -20.46
N ARG A 76 4.67 -3.30 -20.93
CA ARG A 76 4.49 -4.38 -21.90
C ARG A 76 3.59 -5.50 -21.35
N THR A 77 3.82 -5.93 -20.11
CA THR A 77 3.00 -6.97 -19.47
C THR A 77 1.54 -6.55 -19.33
N VAL A 78 1.28 -5.29 -18.90
CA VAL A 78 -0.09 -4.78 -18.81
C VAL A 78 -0.77 -4.77 -20.18
N HIS A 79 -0.07 -4.31 -21.22
CA HIS A 79 -0.61 -4.31 -22.58
C HIS A 79 -1.00 -5.72 -23.04
N GLU A 80 -0.11 -6.70 -22.86
CA GLU A 80 -0.37 -8.09 -23.24
C GLU A 80 -1.56 -8.69 -22.48
N VAL A 81 -1.69 -8.40 -21.17
CA VAL A 81 -2.82 -8.87 -20.34
C VAL A 81 -4.12 -8.23 -20.81
N VAL A 82 -4.12 -6.92 -21.08
CA VAL A 82 -5.30 -6.18 -21.54
C VAL A 82 -5.77 -6.71 -22.90
N GLU A 83 -4.86 -6.95 -23.84
CA GLU A 83 -5.22 -7.41 -25.18
C GLU A 83 -5.67 -8.88 -25.22
N LYS A 84 -5.00 -9.75 -24.47
CA LYS A 84 -5.17 -11.21 -24.63
C LYS A 84 -6.08 -11.84 -23.59
N VAL A 85 -6.07 -11.33 -22.36
CA VAL A 85 -6.76 -11.96 -21.22
C VAL A 85 -8.08 -11.26 -20.93
N LEU A 86 -8.10 -9.92 -20.93
CA LEU A 86 -9.30 -9.16 -20.57
C LEU A 86 -10.54 -9.53 -21.39
N PRO A 87 -10.46 -9.73 -22.73
CA PRO A 87 -11.61 -10.15 -23.54
C PRO A 87 -12.15 -11.55 -23.22
N SER A 88 -11.38 -12.37 -22.50
CA SER A 88 -11.77 -13.74 -22.14
C SER A 88 -12.48 -13.82 -20.78
N ILE A 89 -12.55 -12.72 -20.03
CA ILE A 89 -13.14 -12.65 -18.68
C ILE A 89 -14.28 -11.62 -18.56
N GLN A 90 -14.68 -11.00 -19.68
CA GLN A 90 -15.86 -10.14 -19.81
C GLN A 90 -16.95 -10.86 -20.59
#